data_AF-A0A7X6TM58-F1
#
_entry.id   AF-A0A7X6TM58-F1
#
_cell.length_a   1.000
_cell.length_b   1.000
_cell.length_c   1.000
_cell.angle_alpha   90.00
_cell.angle_beta   90.00
_cell.angle_gamma   90.00
#
_symmetry.space_group_name_H-M   'P 1'
#
loop_
_entity.id
_entity.type
_entity.pdbx_description
1 polymer ?
#
loop_
_entity_poly.entity_id
_entity_poly.type
_entity_poly.pdbx_seq_one_letter_code
_entity_poly.pdbx_strand_id
1 'polypeptide(L)'
;MNKLPRELKEEDEIKNLSHYAAKSRLSRGRRHKQDDCPVRTMFERDTGRIIYSMPFRRLRQKTQVFFNPRNDHICTRMEHVIYVMYLSMTIGKALNLNQDL
;
A
#
# COMPACT_ATOMS: atom_id res chain seq x y z
N MET A 1 11.39 -8.09 27.63
CA MET A 1 10.32 -8.70 26.80
C MET A 1 10.73 -8.56 25.34
N ASN A 2 10.65 -9.62 24.56
CA ASN A 2 10.99 -9.58 23.14
C ASN A 2 9.86 -8.85 22.38
N LYS A 3 10.19 -7.80 21.62
CA LYS A 3 9.20 -7.03 20.86
C LYS A 3 8.70 -7.83 19.66
N LEU A 4 7.45 -7.62 19.28
CA LEU A 4 6.88 -8.24 18.08
C LEU A 4 7.48 -7.61 16.81
N PRO A 5 7.60 -8.35 15.69
CA PRO A 5 8.12 -7.79 14.44
C PRO A 5 7.38 -6.53 13.96
N ARG A 6 6.06 -6.46 14.14
CA ARG A 6 5.28 -5.25 13.86
C ARG A 6 5.76 -4.05 14.68
N GLU A 7 5.97 -4.23 15.98
CA GLU A 7 6.36 -3.14 16.89
C GLU A 7 7.74 -2.59 16.53
N LEU A 8 8.65 -3.46 16.09
CA LEU A 8 9.97 -3.05 15.59
C LEU A 8 9.85 -2.17 14.35
N LYS A 9 8.99 -2.53 13.39
CA LYS A 9 8.72 -1.70 12.20
C LYS A 9 8.11 -0.35 12.57
N GLU A 10 7.11 -0.35 13.45
CA GLU A 10 6.46 0.89 13.93
C GLU A 10 7.43 1.82 14.66
N GLU A 11 8.39 1.27 15.41
CA GLU A 11 9.46 2.06 16.03
C GLU A 11 10.45 2.62 15.02
N ASP A 12 10.77 1.84 13.99
CA ASP A 12 11.59 2.29 12.87
C ASP A 12 10.94 3.47 12.13
N GLU A 13 9.64 3.35 11.83
CA GLU A 13 8.86 4.42 11.22
C GLU A 13 8.89 5.72 12.04
N ILE A 14 8.81 5.62 13.37
CA ILE A 14 8.84 6.79 14.25
C ILE A 14 10.19 7.50 14.19
N LYS A 15 11.27 6.74 14.16
CA LYS A 15 12.65 7.24 14.23
C LYS A 15 13.14 7.76 12.88
N ASN A 16 12.85 7.02 11.81
CA ASN A 16 13.53 7.19 10.54
C ASN A 16 12.69 7.93 9.50
N LEU A 17 11.36 7.84 9.51
CA LEU A 17 10.55 8.54 8.52
C LEU A 17 10.54 10.06 8.77
N SER A 18 10.28 10.81 7.70
CA SER A 18 10.08 12.26 7.74
C SER A 18 9.08 12.66 8.82
N HIS A 19 9.27 13.85 9.42
CA HIS A 19 8.31 14.43 10.36
C HIS A 19 6.90 14.56 9.74
N TYR A 20 6.83 14.77 8.42
CA TYR A 20 5.59 14.89 7.68
C TYR A 20 5.00 13.54 7.23
N ALA A 21 5.70 12.43 7.46
CA ALA A 21 5.21 11.11 7.09
C ALA A 21 4.12 10.64 8.05
N ALA A 22 3.08 10.01 7.52
CA ALA A 22 2.11 9.27 8.32
C ALA A 22 2.78 8.02 8.92
N LYS A 23 2.58 7.80 10.22
CA LYS A 23 3.16 6.67 10.94
C LYS A 23 2.06 5.68 11.29
N SER A 24 2.28 4.40 11.03
CA SER A 24 1.33 3.32 11.28
C SER A 24 0.83 3.35 12.72
N ARG A 25 1.74 3.53 13.67
CA ARG A 25 1.44 3.60 15.12
C ARG A 25 0.59 4.80 15.54
N LEU A 26 0.54 5.86 14.73
CA LEU A 26 -0.22 7.09 15.01
C LEU A 26 -1.53 7.19 14.23
N SER A 27 -1.93 6.12 13.55
CA SER A 27 -3.18 6.11 12.81
C SER A 27 -4.40 6.24 13.72
N ARG A 28 -5.49 6.75 13.14
CA ARG A 28 -6.81 6.84 13.80
C ARG A 28 -7.49 5.47 13.98
N GLY A 29 -6.86 4.40 13.53
CA GLY A 29 -7.39 3.04 13.64
C GLY A 29 -8.46 2.73 12.60
N ARG A 30 -9.32 1.74 12.89
CA ARG A 30 -10.35 1.22 11.99
C ARG A 30 -11.74 1.44 12.57
N ARG A 31 -12.74 1.56 11.69
CA ARG A 31 -14.15 1.64 12.09
C ARG A 31 -14.58 0.44 12.95
N HIS A 32 -14.12 -0.76 12.60
CA HIS A 32 -14.34 -1.98 13.38
C HIS A 32 -13.03 -2.38 14.05
N LYS A 33 -13.06 -2.54 15.38
CA LYS A 33 -11.91 -2.98 16.15
C LYS A 33 -11.46 -4.36 15.67
N GLN A 34 -10.16 -4.52 15.54
CA GLN A 34 -9.50 -5.76 15.17
C GLN A 34 -8.20 -5.86 15.94
N ASP A 35 -7.82 -7.07 16.29
CA ASP A 35 -6.53 -7.31 16.92
C ASP A 35 -5.39 -7.00 15.97
N ASP A 36 -4.31 -6.47 16.54
CA ASP A 36 -3.10 -6.17 15.80
C ASP A 36 -2.43 -7.44 15.30
N CYS A 37 -1.80 -7.35 14.13
CA CYS A 37 -1.03 -8.47 13.59
C CYS A 37 0.34 -8.49 14.28
N PRO A 38 0.87 -9.66 14.69
CA PRO A 38 2.20 -9.72 15.28
C PRO A 38 3.31 -9.32 14.30
N VAL A 39 3.06 -9.43 12.99
CA VAL A 39 4.09 -9.26 11.94
C VAL A 39 3.91 -7.99 11.10
N ARG A 40 2.67 -7.64 10.75
CA ARG A 40 2.38 -6.58 9.78
C ARG A 40 1.86 -5.31 10.45
N THR A 41 2.34 -4.15 10.01
CA THR A 41 1.75 -2.86 10.36
C THR A 41 0.33 -2.77 9.81
N MET A 42 -0.44 -1.80 10.28
CA MET A 42 -1.81 -1.66 9.83
C MET A 42 -1.92 -1.28 8.34
N PHE A 43 -0.97 -0.51 7.81
CA PHE A 43 -0.92 -0.16 6.39
C PHE A 43 -0.50 -1.35 5.52
N GLU A 44 0.50 -2.13 5.94
CA GLU A 44 0.86 -3.40 5.27
C GLU A 44 -0.34 -4.37 5.20
N ARG A 45 -1.19 -4.40 6.24
CA ARG A 45 -2.42 -5.20 6.23
C ARG A 45 -3.44 -4.68 5.22
N ASP A 46 -3.55 -3.37 5.05
CA ASP A 46 -4.49 -2.76 4.09
C ASP A 46 -4.05 -3.00 2.65
N THR A 47 -2.75 -2.86 2.37
CA THR A 47 -2.18 -3.22 1.06
C THR A 47 -2.49 -4.67 0.70
N GLY A 48 -2.32 -5.60 1.65
CA GLY A 48 -2.74 -6.99 1.46
C GLY A 48 -4.23 -7.13 1.14
N ARG A 49 -5.12 -6.47 1.89
CA ARG A 49 -6.57 -6.52 1.65
C ARG A 49 -6.95 -6.00 0.27
N ILE A 50 -6.35 -4.90 -0.17
CA ILE A 50 -6.60 -4.30 -1.48
C ILE A 50 -6.19 -5.27 -2.57
N ILE A 51 -4.95 -5.77 -2.53
CA ILE A 51 -4.37 -6.66 -3.56
C ILE A 51 -5.18 -7.96 -3.69
N TYR A 52 -5.61 -8.55 -2.58
CA TYR A 52 -6.38 -9.81 -2.60
C TYR A 52 -7.88 -9.61 -2.88
N SER A 53 -8.36 -8.38 -2.98
CA SER A 53 -9.78 -8.10 -3.19
C SER A 53 -10.25 -8.44 -4.60
N MET A 54 -11.52 -8.87 -4.73
CA MET A 54 -12.16 -9.09 -6.03
C MET A 54 -12.21 -7.81 -6.91
N PRO A 55 -12.52 -6.61 -6.37
CA PRO A 55 -12.43 -5.38 -7.15
C PRO A 55 -11.06 -5.12 -7.77
N PHE A 56 -9.96 -5.36 -7.05
CA PHE A 56 -8.62 -5.20 -7.59
C PHE A 56 -8.34 -6.18 -8.74
N ARG A 57 -8.71 -7.46 -8.58
CA ARG A 57 -8.57 -8.48 -9.65
C ARG A 57 -9.34 -8.12 -10.92
N ARG A 58 -10.51 -7.49 -10.79
CA ARG A 58 -11.33 -7.04 -11.95
C ARG A 58 -10.63 -5.98 -12.79
N LEU A 59 -9.67 -5.23 -12.23
CA LEU A 59 -8.93 -4.20 -12.99
C LEU A 59 -8.16 -4.77 -14.18
N ARG A 60 -7.78 -6.06 -14.14
CA ARG A 60 -7.11 -6.76 -15.24
C ARG A 60 -7.92 -6.74 -16.54
N GLN A 61 -9.24 -6.73 -16.44
CA GLN A 61 -10.14 -6.74 -17.60
C GLN A 61 -10.87 -5.40 -17.77
N LYS A 62 -10.37 -4.33 -17.13
CA LYS A 62 -10.89 -2.98 -17.34
C LYS A 62 -9.89 -2.16 -18.14
N THR A 63 -10.42 -1.39 -19.07
CA THR A 63 -9.64 -0.51 -19.93
C THR A 63 -9.15 0.72 -19.17
N GLN A 64 -7.94 1.14 -19.51
CA GLN A 64 -7.49 2.49 -19.23
C GLN A 64 -7.62 3.31 -20.53
N VAL A 65 -8.62 4.19 -20.59
CA VAL A 65 -8.94 5.05 -21.74
C VAL A 65 -9.41 4.29 -22.99
N PHE A 66 -8.57 3.45 -23.59
CA PHE A 66 -8.86 2.78 -24.86
C PHE A 66 -9.28 1.32 -24.67
N PHE A 67 -10.25 0.85 -25.48
CA PHE A 67 -10.63 -0.56 -25.58
C PHE A 67 -10.22 -1.10 -26.95
N ASN A 68 -9.16 -1.90 -27.00
CA ASN A 68 -8.83 -2.67 -28.19
C ASN A 68 -8.40 -4.09 -27.80
N PRO A 69 -9.30 -5.07 -27.80
CA PRO A 69 -8.98 -6.44 -27.43
C PRO A 69 -8.01 -7.14 -28.40
N ARG A 70 -7.70 -6.54 -29.56
CA ARG A 70 -6.72 -7.06 -30.53
C ARG A 70 -5.31 -6.46 -30.36
N ASN A 71 -5.14 -5.48 -29.47
CA ASN A 71 -3.86 -4.85 -29.20
C ASN A 71 -3.56 -4.95 -27.71
N ASP A 72 -2.75 -5.94 -27.35
CA ASP A 72 -2.31 -6.24 -25.98
C ASP A 72 -1.30 -5.22 -25.43
N HIS A 73 -0.78 -4.31 -26.28
CA HIS A 73 0.00 -3.16 -25.83
C HIS A 73 -0.86 -2.02 -25.27
N ILE A 74 -2.19 -2.07 -25.39
CA ILE A 74 -3.06 -1.08 -24.74
C ILE A 74 -3.17 -1.38 -23.26
N CYS A 75 -2.75 -0.42 -22.43
CA CYS A 75 -2.83 -0.53 -20.99
C CYS A 75 -4.25 -0.80 -20.47
N THR A 76 -4.32 -1.77 -19.59
CA THR A 76 -5.44 -2.02 -18.67
C THR A 76 -5.36 -1.10 -17.45
N ARG A 77 -6.44 -1.02 -16.67
CA ARG A 77 -6.41 -0.31 -15.38
C ARG A 77 -5.44 -0.93 -14.39
N MET A 78 -5.22 -2.24 -14.46
CA MET A 78 -4.29 -2.92 -13.57
C MET A 78 -2.85 -2.45 -13.82
N GLU A 79 -2.44 -2.40 -15.09
CA GLU A 79 -1.10 -1.91 -15.46
C GLU A 79 -0.91 -0.45 -15.08
N HIS A 80 -1.93 0.38 -15.35
CA HIS A 80 -1.90 1.79 -14.93
C HIS A 80 -1.72 1.94 -13.42
N VAL A 81 -2.46 1.17 -12.60
CA VAL A 81 -2.32 1.19 -11.13
C VAL A 81 -0.92 0.75 -10.70
N ILE A 82 -0.32 -0.24 -11.35
CA ILE A 82 1.05 -0.68 -11.07
C ILE A 82 2.07 0.43 -11.41
N TYR A 83 1.89 1.14 -12.54
CA TYR A 83 2.76 2.27 -12.90
C TYR A 83 2.63 3.43 -11.91
N VAL A 84 1.40 3.76 -11.50
CA VAL A 84 1.16 4.79 -10.48
C VAL A 84 1.81 4.39 -9.15
N MET A 85 1.67 3.13 -8.71
CA MET A 85 2.31 2.61 -7.51
C MET A 85 3.85 2.73 -7.59
N TYR A 86 4.45 2.39 -8.73
CA TYR A 86 5.90 2.49 -8.90
C TYR A 86 6.40 3.94 -8.77
N LEU A 87 5.71 4.88 -9.44
CA LEU A 87 6.04 6.31 -9.37
C LEU A 87 5.82 6.88 -7.97
N SER A 88 4.71 6.53 -7.31
CA SER A 88 4.40 7.01 -5.96
C SER A 88 5.40 6.47 -4.94
N MET A 89 5.82 5.21 -5.03
CA MET A 89 6.87 4.64 -4.17
C MET A 89 8.22 5.32 -4.40
N THR A 90 8.55 5.67 -5.64
CA THR A 90 9.80 6.38 -5.97
C THR A 90 9.83 7.76 -5.32
N ILE A 91 8.74 8.52 -5.45
CA ILE A 91 8.59 9.84 -4.81
C ILE A 91 8.58 9.70 -3.27
N GLY A 92 7.81 8.73 -2.75
CA GLY A 92 7.70 8.47 -1.32
C GLY A 92 9.03 8.11 -0.68
N LYS A 93 9.85 7.26 -1.33
CA LYS A 93 11.22 6.95 -0.91
C LYS A 93 12.10 8.18 -0.87
N ALA A 94 12.10 8.99 -1.94
CA ALA A 94 12.92 10.19 -2.01
C ALA A 94 12.58 11.21 -0.91
N LEU A 95 11.32 11.26 -0.49
CA LEU A 95 10.84 12.15 0.57
C LEU A 95 10.79 11.48 1.96
N ASN A 96 11.25 10.24 2.06
CA ASN A 96 11.26 9.44 3.28
C ASN A 96 9.86 9.36 3.96
N LEU A 97 8.84 9.13 3.13
CA LEU A 97 7.45 8.93 3.52
C LEU A 97 7.16 7.44 3.76
N ASN A 98 6.04 7.16 4.42
CA ASN A 98 5.56 5.80 4.59
C ASN A 98 5.07 5.24 3.24
N GLN A 99 5.72 4.18 2.77
CA GLN A 99 5.44 3.57 1.47
C GLN A 99 4.29 2.55 1.50
N ASP A 100 3.90 2.11 2.70
CA ASP A 100 2.82 1.15 2.87
C ASP A 100 1.43 1.81 2.92
N LEU A 101 1.39 3.15 3.13
CA LEU A 101 0.16 3.96 3.14
C LEU A 101 -0.28 4.35 1.72
#